data_AF-A0A918BSY1-F1
#
_entry.id   AF-A0A918BSY1-F1
#
_cell.length_a   1.000
_cell.length_b   1.000
_cell.length_c   1.000
_cell.angle_alpha   90.00
_cell.angle_beta   90.00
_cell.angle_gamma   90.00
#
_symmetry.space_group_name_H-M   'P 1'
#
loop_
_entity.id
_entity.type
_entity.pdbx_description
1 polymer ?
#
loop_
_entity_poly.entity_id
_entity_poly.type
_entity_poly.pdbx_seq_one_letter_code
_entity_poly.pdbx_strand_id
1 'polypeptide(L)'
;MSDRAALLKGIRAWLALFVVCLVLSGVTAFPLVHELRWAEDVLRLLSAPEHLPGLMDWITRVRDGLDTADAEYPFLLYGTDWLAFAHLVIAVAFYGPYRDPVRNIWVVEFGMIACAGVVPLALVCGPIRGIPFWWSVIDMAFGVFGVIPLYVVRRRIKRLEALLPSAGTTAAMAGSGANDGVFAAVDRPAAP
;
A
#
# COMPACT_ATOMS: atom_id res chain seq x y z
N MET A 1 -14.74 -21.39 -13.40
CA MET A 1 -15.03 -19.98 -13.05
C MET A 1 -14.79 -19.65 -11.58
N SER A 2 -14.95 -20.60 -10.63
CA SER A 2 -14.70 -20.39 -9.18
C SER A 2 -13.30 -19.88 -8.85
N ASP A 3 -12.27 -20.40 -9.53
CA ASP A 3 -10.88 -20.12 -9.15
C ASP A 3 -10.46 -18.68 -9.43
N ARG A 4 -10.94 -18.09 -10.53
CA ARG A 4 -10.69 -16.68 -10.86
C ARG A 4 -11.38 -15.74 -9.87
N ALA A 5 -12.64 -16.04 -9.53
CA ALA A 5 -13.40 -15.27 -8.55
C ALA A 5 -12.77 -15.36 -7.15
N ALA A 6 -12.29 -16.56 -6.75
CA ALA A 6 -11.58 -16.77 -5.50
C ALA A 6 -10.23 -16.01 -5.46
N LEU A 7 -9.47 -16.01 -6.55
CA LEU A 7 -8.23 -15.24 -6.68
C LEU A 7 -8.48 -13.74 -6.56
N LEU A 8 -9.49 -13.21 -7.26
CA LEU A 8 -9.90 -11.81 -7.19
C LEU A 8 -10.34 -11.40 -5.78
N LYS A 9 -11.15 -12.23 -5.10
CA LYS A 9 -11.56 -11.98 -3.71
C LYS A 9 -10.35 -11.93 -2.78
N GLY A 10 -9.39 -12.84 -2.96
CA GLY A 10 -8.14 -12.84 -2.21
C GLY A 10 -7.29 -11.59 -2.45
N ILE A 11 -7.14 -11.17 -3.71
CA ILE A 11 -6.42 -9.93 -4.06
C ILE A 11 -7.07 -8.73 -3.36
N ARG A 12 -8.39 -8.60 -3.45
CA ARG A 12 -9.14 -7.49 -2.83
C ARG A 12 -9.04 -7.49 -1.31
N ALA A 13 -9.06 -8.66 -0.67
CA ALA A 13 -8.92 -8.75 0.79
C ALA A 13 -7.52 -8.29 1.26
N TRP A 14 -6.46 -8.73 0.58
CA TRP A 14 -5.10 -8.30 0.91
C TRP A 14 -4.86 -6.82 0.61
N LEU A 15 -5.43 -6.30 -0.49
CA LEU A 15 -5.40 -4.86 -0.79
C LEU A 15 -6.15 -4.06 0.27
N ALA A 16 -7.34 -4.50 0.67
CA ALA A 16 -8.12 -3.82 1.70
C ALA A 16 -7.38 -3.81 3.04
N LEU A 17 -6.76 -4.92 3.45
CA LEU A 17 -5.93 -4.99 4.65
C LEU A 17 -4.80 -3.96 4.59
N PHE A 18 -4.06 -3.92 3.48
CA PHE A 18 -2.97 -2.95 3.30
C PHE A 18 -3.48 -1.50 3.35
N VAL A 19 -4.58 -1.20 2.65
CA VAL A 19 -5.17 0.15 2.64
C VAL A 19 -5.64 0.57 4.02
N VAL A 20 -6.28 -0.32 4.79
CA VAL A 20 -6.69 -0.02 6.17
C VAL A 20 -5.47 0.29 7.03
N CYS A 21 -4.41 -0.53 6.97
CA CYS A 21 -3.18 -0.26 7.71
C CYS A 21 -2.53 1.08 7.30
N LEU A 22 -2.51 1.39 6.00
CA LEU A 22 -1.98 2.64 5.46
C LEU A 22 -2.76 3.85 5.97
N VAL A 23 -4.10 3.78 5.93
CA VAL A 23 -4.99 4.85 6.41
C VAL A 23 -4.84 5.03 7.91
N LEU A 24 -4.84 3.94 8.69
CA LEU A 24 -4.64 4.02 10.15
C LEU A 24 -3.28 4.67 10.48
N SER A 25 -2.21 4.27 9.79
CA SER A 25 -0.89 4.88 9.97
C SER A 25 -0.85 6.38 9.64
N GLY A 26 -1.64 6.84 8.67
CA GLY A 26 -1.74 8.26 8.32
C GLY A 26 -2.61 9.04 9.30
N VAL A 27 -3.77 8.49 9.66
CA VAL A 27 -4.76 9.17 10.51
C VAL A 27 -4.24 9.39 11.93
N THR A 28 -3.39 8.50 12.45
CA THR A 28 -2.75 8.69 13.77
C THR A 28 -1.86 9.93 13.84
N ALA A 29 -1.46 10.51 12.70
CA ALA A 29 -0.68 11.74 12.68
C ALA A 29 -1.51 13.02 12.84
N PHE A 30 -2.85 12.97 12.75
CA PHE A 30 -3.71 14.13 13.02
C PHE A 30 -3.77 14.48 14.52
N PRO A 31 -4.17 13.56 15.43
CA PRO A 31 -4.17 13.82 16.87
C PRO A 31 -2.79 13.54 17.51
N LEU A 32 -1.68 13.83 16.83
CA LEU A 32 -0.33 13.37 17.24
C LEU A 32 0.01 13.73 18.70
N VAL A 33 -0.30 14.96 19.13
CA VAL A 33 -0.05 15.43 20.51
C VAL A 33 -0.90 14.64 21.53
N HIS A 34 -2.17 14.39 21.21
CA HIS A 34 -3.09 13.68 22.10
C HIS A 34 -2.75 12.19 22.19
N GLU A 35 -2.44 11.56 21.05
CA GLU A 35 -2.03 10.15 20.99
C GLU A 35 -0.72 9.93 21.73
N LEU A 36 0.24 10.86 21.65
CA LEU A 36 1.52 10.71 22.35
C LEU A 36 1.38 10.90 23.87
N ARG A 37 0.53 11.82 24.33
CA ARG A 37 0.19 11.95 25.76
C ARG A 37 -0.44 10.66 26.29
N TRP A 38 -1.41 10.11 25.55
CA TRP A 38 -2.05 8.84 25.90
C TRP A 38 -1.08 7.66 25.90
N ALA A 39 -0.20 7.57 24.90
CA ALA A 39 0.82 6.53 24.82
C ALA A 39 1.79 6.58 26.00
N GLU A 40 2.21 7.78 26.42
CA GLU A 40 3.07 7.92 27.60
C GLU A 40 2.37 7.48 28.89
N ASP A 41 1.10 7.85 29.08
CA ASP A 41 0.32 7.43 30.24
C ASP A 41 0.20 5.90 30.33
N VAL A 42 -0.10 5.25 29.21
CA VAL A 42 -0.13 3.77 29.11
C VAL A 42 1.23 3.18 29.42
N LEU A 43 2.29 3.76 28.87
CA LEU A 43 3.66 3.26 29.04
C LEU A 43 4.12 3.38 30.51
N ARG A 44 3.70 4.43 31.22
CA ARG A 44 3.91 4.60 32.67
C ARG A 44 3.12 3.57 33.48
N LEU A 45 1.87 3.28 33.10
CA LEU A 45 1.04 2.26 33.74
C LEU A 45 1.60 0.83 33.58
N LEU A 46 2.35 0.57 32.52
CA LEU A 46 3.00 -0.71 32.23
C LEU A 46 4.39 -0.87 32.89
N SER A 47 4.76 0.01 33.83
CA SER A 47 6.09 0.04 34.47
C SER A 47 7.27 0.08 33.48
N ALA A 48 7.04 0.60 32.26
CA ALA A 48 8.12 0.79 31.29
C ALA A 48 9.27 1.70 31.77
N PRO A 49 9.09 2.68 32.69
CA PRO A 49 10.23 3.39 33.28
C PRO A 49 11.25 2.46 33.94
N GLU A 50 10.81 1.32 34.47
CA GLU A 50 11.66 0.37 35.20
C GLU A 50 12.32 -0.64 34.25
N HIS A 51 11.65 -0.98 33.14
CA HIS A 51 12.13 -2.00 32.20
C HIS A 51 12.81 -1.43 30.95
N LEU A 52 12.44 -0.23 30.51
CA LEU A 52 12.91 0.42 29.29
C LEU A 52 13.10 1.94 29.50
N PRO A 53 14.02 2.37 30.40
CA PRO A 53 14.20 3.77 30.75
C PRO A 53 14.53 4.66 29.53
N GLY A 54 15.35 4.16 28.60
CA GLY A 54 15.71 4.90 27.39
C GLY A 54 14.55 5.11 26.39
N LEU A 55 13.54 4.24 26.40
CA LEU A 55 12.31 4.44 25.63
C LEU A 55 11.46 5.55 26.28
N MET A 56 11.33 5.51 27.61
CA MET A 56 10.57 6.52 28.37
C MET A 56 11.19 7.92 28.20
N ASP A 57 12.50 8.06 28.38
CA ASP A 57 13.20 9.35 28.23
C ASP A 57 13.02 9.94 26.82
N TRP A 58 13.06 9.08 25.79
CA TRP A 58 12.82 9.50 24.42
C TRP A 58 11.36 9.93 24.19
N ILE A 59 10.39 9.14 24.66
CA ILE A 59 8.96 9.48 24.54
C ILE A 59 8.65 10.80 25.24
N THR A 60 9.13 10.99 26.47
CA THR A 60 8.96 12.25 27.22
C THR A 60 9.60 13.42 26.47
N ARG A 61 10.82 13.27 25.93
CA ARG A 61 11.46 14.32 25.12
C ARG A 61 10.65 14.69 23.89
N VAL A 62 10.10 13.71 23.17
CA VAL A 62 9.27 13.96 21.98
C VAL A 62 7.96 14.63 22.38
N ARG A 63 7.32 14.21 23.47
CA ARG A 63 6.09 14.84 24.00
C ARG A 63 6.33 16.29 24.36
N ASP A 64 7.33 16.58 25.17
CA ASP A 64 7.61 17.95 25.62
C ASP A 64 7.92 18.87 24.41
N GLY A 65 8.61 18.34 23.40
CA GLY A 65 8.86 19.04 22.14
C GLY A 65 7.61 19.30 21.32
N LEU A 66 6.70 18.32 21.21
CA LEU A 66 5.42 18.48 20.52
C LEU A 66 4.47 19.42 21.26
N ASP A 67 4.41 19.35 22.60
CA ASP A 67 3.60 20.26 23.41
C ASP A 67 4.07 21.71 23.26
N THR A 68 5.39 21.93 23.26
CA THR A 68 5.96 23.26 23.01
C THR A 68 5.65 23.73 21.58
N ALA A 69 5.78 22.84 20.58
CA ALA A 69 5.46 23.18 19.20
C ALA A 69 3.97 23.50 19.01
N ASP A 70 3.06 22.77 19.65
CA ASP A 70 1.62 23.04 19.60
C ASP A 70 1.27 24.39 20.27
N ALA A 71 1.89 24.68 21.42
CA ALA A 71 1.62 25.91 22.17
C ALA A 71 2.23 27.17 21.54
N GLU A 72 3.48 27.10 21.08
CA GLU A 72 4.24 28.27 20.63
C GLU A 72 4.33 28.40 19.10
N TYR A 73 4.30 27.28 18.37
CA TYR A 73 4.52 27.24 16.92
C TYR A 73 3.54 26.29 16.18
N PRO A 74 2.21 26.40 16.40
CA PRO A 74 1.23 25.42 15.91
C PRO A 74 1.23 25.25 14.38
N PHE A 75 1.67 26.27 13.64
CA PHE A 75 1.81 26.20 12.18
C PHE A 75 2.81 25.12 11.71
N LEU A 76 3.73 24.67 12.56
CA LEU A 76 4.65 23.57 12.25
C LEU A 76 3.92 22.22 12.17
N LEU A 77 2.88 22.01 12.97
CA LEU A 77 2.04 20.80 12.96
C LEU A 77 1.19 20.70 11.69
N TYR A 78 0.99 21.81 10.97
CA TYR A 78 0.37 21.74 9.65
C TYR A 78 1.18 20.86 8.67
N GLY A 79 2.50 20.77 8.85
CA GLY A 79 3.33 19.83 8.11
C GLY A 79 2.96 18.36 8.35
N THR A 80 2.58 17.99 9.58
CA THR A 80 2.12 16.63 9.90
C THR A 80 0.75 16.34 9.30
N ASP A 81 -0.13 17.34 9.20
CA ASP A 81 -1.43 17.20 8.53
C ASP A 81 -1.27 16.88 7.04
N TRP A 82 -0.31 17.53 6.36
CA TRP A 82 -0.02 17.22 4.95
C TRP A 82 0.54 15.80 4.76
N LEU A 83 1.38 15.33 5.68
CA LEU A 83 1.89 13.96 5.65
C LEU A 83 0.77 12.94 5.89
N ALA A 84 -0.14 13.22 6.84
CA ALA A 84 -1.34 12.42 7.07
C ALA A 84 -2.23 12.37 5.81
N PHE A 85 -2.47 13.53 5.20
CA PHE A 85 -3.24 13.63 3.96
C PHE A 85 -2.61 12.85 2.80
N ALA A 86 -1.29 12.83 2.67
CA ALA A 86 -0.60 12.05 1.64
C ALA A 86 -0.94 10.55 1.72
N HIS A 87 -1.09 9.99 2.93
CA HIS A 87 -1.50 8.59 3.10
C HIS A 87 -2.91 8.34 2.59
N LEU A 88 -3.83 9.29 2.81
CA LEU A 88 -5.21 9.22 2.29
C LEU A 88 -5.22 9.28 0.76
N VAL A 89 -4.42 10.16 0.16
CA VAL A 89 -4.30 10.27 -1.30
C VAL A 89 -3.71 8.99 -1.89
N ILE A 90 -2.68 8.40 -1.27
CA ILE A 90 -2.12 7.12 -1.69
C ILE A 90 -3.15 6.01 -1.56
N ALA A 91 -3.92 5.96 -0.47
CA ALA A 91 -5.01 4.99 -0.29
C ALA A 91 -6.05 5.07 -1.41
N VAL A 92 -6.40 6.28 -1.88
CA VAL A 92 -7.29 6.48 -3.03
C VAL A 92 -6.68 5.89 -4.31
N ALA A 93 -5.37 6.01 -4.54
CA ALA A 93 -4.72 5.42 -5.71
C ALA A 93 -4.88 3.88 -5.77
N PHE A 94 -4.91 3.21 -4.61
CA PHE A 94 -5.14 1.76 -4.52
C PHE A 94 -6.57 1.33 -4.90
N TYR A 95 -7.50 2.27 -5.08
CA TYR A 95 -8.81 1.96 -5.66
C TYR A 95 -8.71 1.42 -7.11
N GLY A 96 -7.68 1.85 -7.86
CA GLY A 96 -7.38 1.35 -9.20
C GLY A 96 -7.21 -0.17 -9.23
N PRO A 97 -6.21 -0.75 -8.53
CA PRO A 97 -6.02 -2.19 -8.47
C PRO A 97 -7.14 -2.94 -7.74
N TYR A 98 -7.93 -2.28 -6.88
CA TYR A 98 -9.13 -2.89 -6.31
C TYR A 98 -10.22 -3.15 -7.37
N ARG A 99 -10.42 -2.21 -8.30
CA ARG A 99 -11.37 -2.32 -9.41
C ARG A 99 -10.87 -3.26 -10.50
N ASP A 100 -9.67 -3.01 -11.02
CA ASP A 100 -9.02 -3.82 -12.07
C ASP A 100 -7.54 -4.04 -11.72
N PRO A 101 -7.21 -5.17 -11.06
CA PRO A 101 -5.86 -5.42 -10.58
C PRO A 101 -4.84 -5.66 -11.69
N VAL A 102 -5.24 -6.20 -12.85
CA VAL A 102 -4.29 -6.55 -13.93
C VAL A 102 -3.86 -5.29 -14.66
N ARG A 103 -4.81 -4.40 -14.99
CA ARG A 103 -4.49 -3.12 -15.65
C ARG A 103 -3.71 -2.17 -14.75
N ASN A 104 -3.90 -2.25 -13.42
CA ASN A 104 -3.33 -1.32 -12.45
C ASN A 104 -2.25 -1.96 -11.57
N ILE A 105 -1.58 -3.03 -12.04
CA ILE A 105 -0.50 -3.71 -11.27
C ILE A 105 0.63 -2.74 -10.88
N TRP A 106 0.89 -1.72 -11.71
CA TRP A 106 1.91 -0.71 -11.43
C TRP A 106 1.66 0.02 -10.11
N VAL A 107 0.42 0.26 -9.70
CA VAL A 107 0.12 0.90 -8.40
C VAL A 107 0.61 0.05 -7.22
N VAL A 108 0.52 -1.27 -7.36
CA VAL A 108 1.04 -2.22 -6.35
C VAL A 108 2.58 -2.18 -6.33
N GLU A 109 3.21 -2.15 -7.49
CA GLU A 109 4.67 -2.05 -7.60
C GLU A 109 5.19 -0.71 -7.08
N PHE A 110 4.51 0.39 -7.38
CA PHE A 110 4.76 1.71 -6.80
C PHE A 110 4.71 1.66 -5.27
N GLY A 111 3.68 1.02 -4.69
CA GLY A 111 3.61 0.80 -3.24
C GLY A 111 4.81 0.02 -2.70
N MET A 112 5.27 -1.02 -3.41
CA MET A 112 6.46 -1.77 -3.00
C MET A 112 7.74 -0.92 -3.04
N ILE A 113 7.88 -0.05 -4.05
CA ILE A 113 9.00 0.91 -4.15
C ILE A 113 8.94 1.90 -2.99
N ALA A 114 7.75 2.42 -2.66
CA ALA A 114 7.55 3.31 -1.52
C ALA A 114 7.95 2.62 -0.20
N CYS A 115 7.52 1.36 0.01
CA CYS A 115 7.94 0.56 1.16
C CYS A 115 9.46 0.37 1.25
N ALA A 116 10.13 0.12 0.12
CA ALA A 116 11.59 0.02 0.07
C ALA A 116 12.27 1.37 0.37
N GLY A 117 11.67 2.48 -0.08
CA GLY A 117 12.15 3.85 0.14
C GLY A 117 12.11 4.32 1.60
N VAL A 118 11.26 3.71 2.44
CA VAL A 118 11.23 4.00 3.89
C VAL A 118 12.57 3.67 4.56
N VAL A 119 13.24 2.60 4.13
CA VAL A 119 14.51 2.14 4.72
C VAL A 119 15.64 3.17 4.60
N PRO A 120 16.02 3.63 3.38
CA PRO A 120 17.06 4.66 3.26
C PRO A 120 16.63 5.98 3.89
N LEU A 121 15.33 6.33 3.84
CA LEU A 121 14.83 7.54 4.48
C LEU A 121 15.08 7.51 5.99
N ALA A 122 14.71 6.42 6.68
CA ALA A 122 14.90 6.27 8.12
C ALA A 122 16.38 6.27 8.50
N LEU A 123 17.23 5.58 7.73
CA LEU A 123 18.66 5.47 8.00
C LEU A 123 19.44 6.77 7.76
N VAL A 124 18.97 7.66 6.88
CA VAL A 124 19.63 8.94 6.59
C VAL A 124 19.01 10.07 7.40
N CYS A 125 17.70 10.25 7.33
CA CYS A 125 17.02 11.36 7.99
C CYS A 125 16.91 11.17 9.50
N GLY A 126 16.88 9.92 10.00
CA GLY A 126 16.86 9.63 11.43
C GLY A 126 18.07 10.22 12.16
N PRO A 127 19.31 9.84 11.80
CA PRO A 127 20.51 10.40 12.39
C PRO A 127 20.66 11.91 12.21
N ILE A 128 20.29 12.46 11.04
CA ILE A 128 20.34 13.91 10.78
C ILE A 128 19.45 14.68 11.76
N ARG A 129 18.32 14.11 12.18
CA ARG A 129 17.39 14.73 13.13
C ARG A 129 17.58 14.28 14.58
N GLY A 130 18.64 13.52 14.87
CA GLY A 130 18.95 13.05 16.23
C GLY A 130 17.98 11.99 16.76
N ILE A 131 17.31 11.25 15.86
CA ILE A 131 16.41 10.15 16.25
C ILE A 131 17.25 8.92 16.66
N PRO A 132 16.94 8.25 17.78
CA PRO A 132 17.62 7.04 18.20
C PRO A 132 17.51 5.93 17.16
N PHE A 133 18.59 5.17 16.95
CA PHE A 133 18.62 4.11 15.95
C PHE A 133 17.52 3.06 16.15
N TRP A 134 17.21 2.68 17.40
CA TRP A 134 16.15 1.72 17.70
C TRP A 134 14.75 2.24 17.31
N TRP A 135 14.53 3.56 17.31
CA TRP A 135 13.30 4.16 16.81
C TRP A 135 13.24 4.06 15.28
N SER A 136 14.35 4.33 14.59
CA SER A 136 14.44 4.13 13.14
C SER A 136 14.19 2.67 12.73
N VAL A 137 14.48 1.69 13.59
CA VAL A 137 14.09 0.29 13.35
C VAL A 137 12.57 0.12 13.33
N ILE A 138 11.84 0.82 14.19
CA ILE A 138 10.36 0.85 14.18
C ILE A 138 9.88 1.49 12.87
N ASP A 139 10.47 2.61 12.46
CA ASP A 139 10.11 3.27 11.19
C ASP A 139 10.32 2.34 9.98
N MET A 140 11.45 1.63 9.93
CA MET A 140 11.75 0.66 8.87
C MET A 140 10.78 -0.53 8.86
N ALA A 141 10.27 -0.93 10.03
CA ALA A 141 9.31 -2.03 10.13
C ALA A 141 8.04 -1.75 9.32
N PHE A 142 7.58 -0.50 9.22
CA PHE A 142 6.43 -0.16 8.36
C PHE A 142 6.68 -0.49 6.89
N GLY A 143 7.87 -0.19 6.37
CA GLY A 143 8.27 -0.57 5.01
C GLY A 143 8.36 -2.08 4.83
N VAL A 144 9.03 -2.77 5.76
CA VAL A 144 9.25 -4.21 5.70
C VAL A 144 7.93 -4.99 5.81
N PHE A 145 7.04 -4.64 6.73
CA PHE A 145 5.75 -5.31 6.87
C PHE A 145 4.76 -4.87 5.79
N GLY A 146 4.84 -3.62 5.31
CA GLY A 146 4.00 -3.11 4.23
C GLY A 146 4.25 -3.78 2.88
N VAL A 147 5.48 -4.20 2.58
CA VAL A 147 5.80 -4.85 1.31
C VAL A 147 5.24 -6.27 1.19
N ILE A 148 5.02 -6.96 2.32
CA ILE A 148 4.52 -8.35 2.36
C ILE A 148 3.14 -8.49 1.68
N PRO A 149 2.09 -7.76 2.09
CA PRO A 149 0.78 -7.87 1.45
C PRO A 149 0.84 -7.46 -0.04
N LEU A 150 1.61 -6.43 -0.38
CA LEU A 150 1.77 -5.97 -1.77
C LEU A 150 2.46 -7.03 -2.66
N TYR A 151 3.48 -7.70 -2.14
CA TYR A 151 4.16 -8.79 -2.84
C TYR A 151 3.21 -9.98 -3.08
N VAL A 152 2.43 -10.36 -2.06
CA VAL A 152 1.41 -11.42 -2.18
C VAL A 152 0.36 -11.05 -3.22
N VAL A 153 -0.13 -9.80 -3.19
CA VAL A 153 -1.07 -9.27 -4.19
C VAL A 153 -0.45 -9.35 -5.58
N ARG A 154 0.75 -8.81 -5.79
CA ARG A 154 1.46 -8.83 -7.08
C ARG A 154 1.55 -10.24 -7.66
N ARG A 155 1.96 -11.23 -6.84
CA ARG A 155 2.06 -12.63 -7.27
C ARG A 155 0.70 -13.20 -7.70
N ARG A 156 -0.36 -12.88 -6.98
CA ARG A 156 -1.74 -13.30 -7.33
C ARG A 156 -2.25 -12.60 -8.59
N ILE A 157 -1.91 -11.33 -8.80
CA ILE A 157 -2.27 -10.58 -10.01
C ILE A 157 -1.59 -11.20 -11.23
N LYS A 158 -0.29 -11.51 -11.18
CA LYS A 158 0.42 -12.19 -12.28
C LYS A 158 -0.16 -13.56 -12.60
N ARG A 159 -0.60 -14.30 -11.57
CA ARG A 159 -1.33 -15.57 -11.78
C ARG A 159 -2.69 -15.36 -12.45
N LEU A 160 -3.42 -14.30 -12.09
CA LEU A 160 -4.69 -13.94 -12.72
C LEU A 160 -4.50 -13.52 -14.19
N GLU A 161 -3.44 -12.74 -14.47
CA GLU A 161 -3.06 -12.32 -15.82
C GLU A 161 -2.80 -13.52 -16.74
N ALA A 162 -2.06 -14.53 -16.28
CA ALA A 162 -1.80 -15.77 -17.03
C ALA A 162 -3.06 -16.61 -17.31
N LEU A 163 -4.13 -16.42 -16.53
CA LEU A 163 -5.40 -17.10 -16.75
C LEU A 163 -6.31 -16.32 -17.71
N LEU A 164 -6.05 -15.05 -18.01
CA LEU A 164 -6.84 -14.27 -18.96
C LEU A 164 -6.46 -14.68 -20.40
N PRO A 165 -7.43 -14.84 -21.32
CA PRO A 165 -7.11 -15.03 -22.73
C PRO A 165 -6.30 -13.82 -23.22
N SER A 166 -5.14 -14.07 -23.84
CA SER A 166 -4.40 -13.04 -24.54
C SER A 166 -5.34 -12.38 -25.55
N ALA A 167 -5.33 -11.04 -25.63
CA ALA A 167 -6.18 -10.30 -26.57
C ALA A 167 -6.03 -10.78 -28.03
N GLY A 168 -4.88 -11.39 -28.39
CA GLY A 168 -4.65 -12.03 -29.68
C GLY A 168 -5.43 -13.33 -29.91
N THR A 169 -5.76 -14.10 -28.88
CA THR A 169 -6.52 -15.36 -29.01
C THR A 169 -7.98 -15.10 -29.32
N THR A 170 -8.59 -14.08 -28.70
CA THR A 170 -9.98 -13.68 -28.97
C THR A 170 -10.15 -13.11 -30.37
N ALA A 171 -9.19 -12.33 -30.86
CA ALA A 171 -9.19 -11.82 -32.24
C ALA A 171 -9.02 -12.95 -33.28
N ALA A 172 -8.17 -13.94 -33.02
CA ALA A 172 -8.00 -15.10 -33.89
C ALA A 172 -9.25 -15.99 -33.95
N MET A 173 -9.94 -16.19 -32.80
CA MET A 173 -11.21 -16.95 -32.78
C MET A 173 -12.36 -16.19 -33.47
N ALA A 174 -12.39 -14.85 -33.39
CA ALA A 174 -13.38 -14.03 -34.10
C ALA A 174 -13.13 -13.98 -35.62
N GLY A 175 -11.86 -13.98 -36.05
CA GLY A 175 -11.48 -13.97 -37.47
C GLY A 175 -11.69 -15.32 -38.19
N SER A 176 -11.57 -16.44 -37.48
CA SER A 176 -11.75 -17.77 -38.08
C SER A 176 -13.21 -18.06 -38.48
N GLY A 177 -14.19 -17.54 -37.75
CA GLY A 177 -15.62 -17.79 -38.05
C GLY A 177 -16.18 -16.98 -39.22
N ALA A 178 -15.47 -15.95 -39.69
CA ALA A 178 -15.92 -15.10 -40.79
C ALA A 178 -15.54 -15.62 -42.18
N ASN A 179 -14.55 -16.52 -42.27
CA ASN A 179 -13.99 -16.96 -43.55
C ASN A 179 -14.64 -18.24 -44.12
N ASP A 180 -15.38 -18.99 -43.30
CA ASP A 180 -15.98 -20.27 -43.68
C ASP A 180 -17.30 -20.11 -44.49
N GLY A 181 -17.85 -18.90 -44.60
CA GLY A 181 -19.09 -18.62 -45.33
C GLY A 181 -18.92 -18.21 -46.79
N VAL A 182 -17.70 -17.92 -47.26
CA VAL A 182 -17.48 -17.31 -48.59
C VAL A 182 -17.12 -18.34 -49.68
N PHE A 183 -16.68 -19.54 -49.32
CA PHE A 183 -16.19 -20.53 -50.29
C PHE A 183 -17.21 -21.58 -50.78
N ALA A 184 -18.45 -21.57 -50.27
CA ALA A 184 -19.45 -22.60 -50.57
C ALA A 184 -20.32 -22.35 -51.82
N ALA A 185 -20.10 -21.27 -52.58
CA ALA A 185 -21.00 -20.87 -53.69
C ALA A 185 -20.43 -20.99 -55.11
N VAL A 186 -19.21 -21.49 -55.31
CA VAL A 186 -18.58 -21.56 -56.64
C VAL A 186 -18.20 -23.01 -56.97
N ASP A 187 -19.20 -23.86 -57.24
CA ASP A 187 -19.02 -24.94 -58.22
C ASP A 187 -20.37 -25.60 -58.55
N ARG A 188 -20.97 -25.20 -59.67
CA ARG A 188 -21.88 -26.05 -60.45
C ARG A 188 -21.47 -25.96 -61.91
N PRO A 189 -20.98 -27.05 -62.52
CA PRO A 189 -20.70 -27.05 -63.95
C PRO A 189 -22.02 -27.09 -64.74
N ALA A 190 -22.12 -26.23 -65.75
CA ALA A 190 -23.17 -26.29 -66.75
C ALA A 190 -22.95 -27.54 -67.63
N ALA A 191 -23.96 -28.42 -67.68
CA ALA A 191 -24.02 -29.56 -68.58
C ALA A 191 -24.49 -29.10 -69.99
N PRO A 192 -24.11 -29.82 -71.06
CA PRO A 192 -24.18 -29.35 -72.46
C PRO A 192 -25.59 -29.29 -73.04
#